data_AF-A0A950EZA4-F1
#
_entry.id   AF-A0A950EZA4-F1
#
_cell.length_a   1.000
_cell.length_b   1.000
_cell.length_c   1.000
_cell.angle_alpha   90.00
_cell.angle_beta   90.00
_cell.angle_gamma   90.00
#
_symmetry.space_group_name_H-M   'P 1'
#
loop_
_entity.id
_entity.type
_entity.pdbx_description
1 polymer ?
#
loop_
_entity_poly.entity_id
_entity_poly.type
_entity_poly.pdbx_seq_one_letter_code
_entity_poly.pdbx_strand_id
1 'polypeptide(L)'
;MRRSLVVGLAVWVVAVAGRAQAQGPGTTPELPEIGGSTSIMGNAPGSGGGSFSNLPGTGGFLGGRAGVSAPRSVPTSVVNPASAPSPTALQMAISAPPPAPISPSAAPLVGPLELPSGPEDDGPPDGLTLDQAIDITLERSRDLRAKYYEIPQAKADILQASLRANPVFYQDGQLVPYPGYRFSRTVPGGPTQYDTNFTFLIDVARQRQARTAVAVRAEKVLEAQYQEAIRQRIDDIYDAYVLGALSARQTVRYSRVSVQGLENLFARYRDLYKQGNASLGDLNRIKIQLRTAQLGLADALAAYRNAKFDLGSLMNLTREEVDKLELRGTIYDRQPPPPPVEELRRIALESRPDIISYRLGVQRAEADVRLARANRYANPYLLFQPYTYQDNTPYGVKSALSYALGITVPLPIYNRNQGGIQRAVLNVTQTQIELSDTERQALVDVEKAVQEYEISRREVNELARDVIPAAKQVRDEAYRLLVAGERSLVEYIAAQQDFNQVAKQYLDTAIRHRRSMVNLNTVTGKRILQ
;
A
#
# COMPACT_ATOMS: atom_id res chain seq x y z
N MET A 1 -41.55 -18.71 -49.11
CA MET A 1 -41.24 -18.42 -47.69
C MET A 1 -39.88 -18.94 -47.18
N ARG A 2 -39.12 -19.83 -47.87
CA ARG A 2 -37.84 -20.37 -47.36
C ARG A 2 -36.55 -19.62 -47.74
N ARG A 3 -36.55 -18.77 -48.77
CA ARG A 3 -35.39 -17.94 -49.17
C ARG A 3 -35.21 -16.67 -48.33
N SER A 4 -36.28 -16.19 -47.66
CA SER A 4 -36.27 -14.92 -46.92
C SER A 4 -35.58 -15.00 -45.55
N LEU A 5 -35.53 -16.18 -44.92
CA LEU A 5 -34.95 -16.35 -43.57
C LEU A 5 -33.42 -16.46 -43.60
N VAL A 6 -32.85 -17.14 -44.61
CA VAL A 6 -31.39 -17.30 -44.79
C VAL A 6 -30.74 -16.01 -45.27
N VAL A 7 -31.40 -15.29 -46.20
CA VAL A 7 -30.96 -13.95 -46.62
C VAL A 7 -31.11 -12.96 -45.47
N GLY A 8 -32.17 -13.06 -44.66
CA GLY A 8 -32.35 -12.23 -43.46
C GLY A 8 -31.21 -12.39 -42.44
N LEU A 9 -30.74 -13.62 -42.19
CA LEU A 9 -29.68 -13.88 -41.21
C LEU A 9 -28.29 -13.50 -41.74
N ALA A 10 -28.00 -13.75 -43.03
CA ALA A 10 -26.74 -13.36 -43.67
C ALA A 10 -26.61 -11.83 -43.83
N VAL A 11 -27.70 -11.14 -44.21
CA VAL A 11 -27.73 -9.67 -44.27
C VAL A 11 -27.62 -9.05 -42.88
N TRP A 12 -28.21 -9.68 -41.85
CA TRP A 12 -28.05 -9.22 -40.46
C TRP A 12 -26.60 -9.35 -39.96
N VAL A 13 -25.92 -10.46 -40.25
CA VAL A 13 -24.50 -10.67 -39.85
C VAL A 13 -23.55 -9.67 -40.56
N VAL A 14 -23.75 -9.43 -41.86
CA VAL A 14 -22.92 -8.46 -42.62
C VAL A 14 -23.25 -7.01 -42.24
N ALA A 15 -24.53 -6.67 -42.00
CA ALA A 15 -24.92 -5.34 -41.56
C ALA A 15 -24.50 -5.03 -40.11
N VAL A 16 -24.44 -6.05 -39.24
CA VAL A 16 -23.93 -5.92 -37.85
C VAL A 16 -22.40 -5.82 -37.83
N ALA A 17 -21.68 -6.50 -38.73
CA ALA A 17 -20.23 -6.35 -38.87
C ALA A 17 -19.83 -4.97 -39.44
N GLY A 18 -20.58 -4.46 -40.42
CA GLY A 18 -20.34 -3.13 -41.01
C GLY A 18 -20.74 -1.94 -40.13
N ARG A 19 -21.52 -2.17 -39.05
CA ARG A 19 -21.92 -1.17 -38.03
C ARG A 19 -21.47 -1.58 -36.63
N ALA A 20 -20.39 -2.35 -36.50
CA ALA A 20 -19.87 -2.78 -35.22
C ALA A 20 -19.26 -1.59 -34.45
N GLN A 21 -20.09 -0.85 -33.71
CA GLN A 21 -19.60 -0.12 -32.55
C GLN A 21 -19.12 -1.17 -31.52
N ALA A 22 -17.96 -0.93 -30.91
CA ALA A 22 -17.47 -1.78 -29.83
C ALA A 22 -18.60 -2.01 -28.81
N GLN A 23 -18.68 -3.21 -28.22
CA GLN A 23 -19.71 -3.56 -27.23
C GLN A 23 -19.55 -2.80 -25.88
N GLY A 24 -18.91 -1.63 -25.90
CA GLY A 24 -18.61 -0.76 -24.78
C GLY A 24 -18.20 0.64 -25.24
N PRO A 25 -18.25 1.65 -24.36
CA PRO A 25 -17.71 2.97 -24.66
C PRO A 25 -16.21 2.84 -25.00
N GLY A 26 -15.80 3.37 -26.16
CA GLY A 26 -14.40 3.47 -26.53
C GLY A 26 -13.71 4.51 -25.65
N THR A 27 -13.02 4.06 -24.60
CA THR A 27 -12.23 4.95 -23.75
C THR A 27 -10.77 4.83 -24.16
N THR A 28 -10.28 5.76 -24.98
CA THR A 28 -8.84 6.10 -24.97
C THR A 28 -8.62 6.95 -23.72
N PRO A 29 -7.94 6.44 -22.68
CA PRO A 29 -7.63 7.28 -21.52
C PRO A 29 -6.67 8.38 -21.97
N GLU A 30 -7.06 9.65 -21.76
CA GLU A 30 -6.10 10.75 -21.74
C GLU A 30 -5.16 10.49 -20.56
N LEU A 31 -3.97 9.98 -20.85
CA LEU A 31 -2.91 9.89 -19.85
C LEU A 31 -2.46 11.32 -19.55
N PRO A 32 -2.43 11.76 -18.27
CA PRO A 32 -1.87 13.06 -17.95
C PRO A 32 -0.40 13.10 -18.39
N GLU A 33 0.02 14.19 -19.02
CA GLU A 33 1.44 14.43 -19.29
C GLU A 33 2.20 14.43 -17.95
N ILE A 34 2.92 13.34 -17.68
CA ILE A 34 3.87 13.31 -16.58
C ILE A 34 5.06 14.10 -17.08
N GLY A 35 5.20 15.34 -16.58
CA GLY A 35 6.30 16.24 -16.96
C GLY A 35 7.63 15.47 -16.99
N GLY A 36 8.25 15.43 -18.17
CA GLY A 36 9.45 14.64 -18.41
C GLY A 36 10.56 15.04 -17.46
N SER A 37 10.94 14.15 -16.55
CA SER A 37 12.17 14.32 -15.79
C SER A 37 13.35 13.92 -16.68
N THR A 38 14.01 14.89 -17.30
CA THR A 38 15.35 14.66 -17.84
C THR A 38 16.29 14.49 -16.66
N SER A 39 16.68 13.24 -16.36
CA SER A 39 17.70 12.99 -15.35
C SER A 39 19.03 13.58 -15.81
N ILE A 40 19.62 14.45 -14.99
CA ILE A 40 20.94 15.06 -15.22
C ILE A 40 22.06 14.01 -15.15
N MET A 41 21.78 12.80 -14.63
CA MET A 41 22.76 11.71 -14.52
C MET A 41 22.91 10.86 -15.79
N GLY A 42 22.25 11.23 -16.89
CA GLY A 42 22.23 10.42 -18.11
C GLY A 42 21.46 9.11 -17.89
N ASN A 43 21.30 8.34 -18.97
CA ASN A 43 20.63 7.06 -18.88
C ASN A 43 21.49 6.05 -18.11
N ALA A 44 20.84 5.22 -17.27
CA ALA A 44 21.53 4.15 -16.56
C ALA A 44 22.30 3.23 -17.54
N PRO A 45 23.50 2.73 -17.18
CA PRO A 45 24.19 1.74 -17.98
C PRO A 45 23.28 0.54 -18.21
N GLY A 46 22.88 0.30 -19.47
CA GLY A 46 21.94 -0.76 -19.83
C GLY A 46 20.63 -0.30 -20.49
N SER A 47 20.37 1.00 -20.67
CA SER A 47 19.21 1.50 -21.43
C SER A 47 19.37 1.39 -22.97
N GLY A 48 19.94 0.29 -23.45
CA GLY A 48 19.96 -0.02 -24.88
C GLY A 48 18.59 -0.55 -25.28
N GLY A 49 17.95 0.09 -26.27
CA GLY A 49 16.70 -0.38 -26.85
C GLY A 49 16.80 -1.86 -27.24
N GLY A 50 16.01 -2.68 -26.56
CA GLY A 50 15.88 -4.11 -26.81
C GLY A 50 14.53 -4.56 -26.32
N SER A 51 13.63 -4.85 -27.26
CA SER A 51 12.32 -5.43 -27.00
C SER A 51 12.48 -6.86 -26.49
N PHE A 52 12.70 -7.07 -25.19
CA PHE A 52 12.45 -8.36 -24.54
C PHE A 52 11.97 -8.18 -23.10
N SER A 53 10.92 -8.94 -22.80
CA SER A 53 10.24 -9.11 -21.53
C SER A 53 11.19 -9.43 -20.37
N ASN A 54 11.22 -8.55 -19.36
CA ASN A 54 11.16 -8.83 -17.92
C ASN A 54 11.80 -7.66 -17.16
N LEU A 55 10.96 -6.82 -16.55
CA LEU A 55 11.39 -5.84 -15.55
C LEU A 55 11.48 -6.52 -14.16
N PRO A 56 12.54 -6.29 -13.38
CA PRO A 56 12.65 -6.73 -11.99
C PRO A 56 11.85 -5.76 -11.09
N GLY A 57 10.92 -6.30 -10.31
CA GLY A 57 10.01 -5.50 -9.47
C GLY A 57 8.70 -6.20 -9.07
N THR A 58 8.49 -7.46 -9.45
CA THR A 58 7.32 -8.22 -9.01
C THR A 58 7.53 -8.78 -7.60
N GLY A 59 7.32 -7.92 -6.60
CA GLY A 59 7.03 -8.33 -5.23
C GLY A 59 5.59 -8.83 -5.13
N GLY A 60 5.46 -10.15 -4.94
CA GLY A 60 4.35 -10.84 -4.27
C GLY A 60 2.91 -10.39 -4.54
N PHE A 61 2.28 -10.97 -5.55
CA PHE A 61 0.84 -11.26 -5.50
C PHE A 61 0.61 -12.76 -5.62
N LEU A 62 -0.07 -13.29 -4.61
CA LEU A 62 -0.67 -14.62 -4.52
C LEU A 62 -1.62 -14.87 -5.69
N GLY A 63 -1.31 -15.86 -6.52
CA GLY A 63 -2.16 -16.26 -7.64
C GLY A 63 -1.46 -17.30 -8.52
N GLY A 64 -1.69 -18.58 -8.21
CA GLY A 64 -1.01 -19.71 -8.85
C GLY A 64 -1.08 -19.70 -10.38
N ARG A 65 0.09 -19.79 -11.02
CA ARG A 65 0.19 -20.10 -12.45
C ARG A 65 -0.16 -21.57 -12.70
N ALA A 66 -0.92 -21.78 -13.78
CA ALA A 66 -1.25 -23.09 -14.32
C ALA A 66 -0.03 -23.69 -15.04
N GLY A 67 0.43 -24.86 -14.59
CA GLY A 67 1.46 -25.64 -15.24
C GLY A 67 0.95 -26.28 -16.54
N VAL A 68 1.83 -26.33 -17.52
CA VAL A 68 1.66 -27.04 -18.79
C VAL A 68 2.06 -28.51 -18.58
N SER A 69 1.26 -29.42 -19.10
CA SER A 69 1.35 -30.88 -18.97
C SER A 69 2.41 -31.52 -19.88
N ALA A 70 3.14 -32.52 -19.36
CA ALA A 70 3.53 -33.72 -20.10
C ALA A 70 3.78 -34.92 -19.14
N PRO A 71 3.49 -36.18 -19.53
CA PRO A 71 3.40 -37.32 -18.61
C PRO A 71 4.55 -38.34 -18.70
N ARG A 72 4.53 -39.27 -17.73
CA ARG A 72 5.21 -40.59 -17.62
C ARG A 72 6.62 -40.62 -17.01
N SER A 73 6.71 -41.07 -15.76
CA SER A 73 7.12 -42.45 -15.44
C SER A 73 7.26 -42.66 -13.93
N VAL A 74 6.72 -43.77 -13.46
CA VAL A 74 6.94 -44.43 -12.16
C VAL A 74 7.41 -45.84 -12.58
N PRO A 75 8.39 -46.53 -11.94
CA PRO A 75 8.23 -46.83 -10.52
C PRO A 75 9.45 -47.16 -9.62
N THR A 76 9.08 -47.26 -8.34
CA THR A 76 9.56 -48.17 -7.28
C THR A 76 10.91 -47.95 -6.61
N SER A 77 10.84 -47.45 -5.37
CA SER A 77 11.42 -48.15 -4.22
C SER A 77 10.59 -47.88 -2.96
N VAL A 78 9.83 -48.90 -2.54
CA VAL A 78 9.25 -49.03 -1.20
C VAL A 78 10.20 -49.95 -0.44
N VAL A 79 10.93 -49.47 0.56
CA VAL A 79 11.39 -50.27 1.72
C VAL A 79 11.67 -49.35 2.92
N ASN A 80 11.18 -49.80 4.09
CA ASN A 80 11.45 -49.39 5.48
C ASN A 80 10.58 -48.32 6.18
N PRO A 81 9.76 -48.76 7.18
CA PRO A 81 9.32 -47.95 8.30
C PRO A 81 10.27 -48.18 9.50
N ALA A 82 11.12 -47.22 9.84
CA ALA A 82 11.79 -47.17 11.14
C ALA A 82 12.36 -45.78 11.41
N SER A 83 12.21 -45.34 12.66
CA SER A 83 12.83 -44.19 13.33
C SER A 83 12.49 -42.80 12.80
N ALA A 84 11.72 -42.06 13.59
CA ALA A 84 11.63 -40.61 13.49
C ALA A 84 12.98 -39.98 13.92
N PRO A 85 13.64 -39.17 13.08
CA PRO A 85 14.71 -38.29 13.51
C PRO A 85 14.14 -36.92 13.88
N SER A 86 14.65 -36.36 14.97
CA SER A 86 14.50 -34.97 15.40
C SER A 86 14.70 -33.98 14.24
N PRO A 87 14.08 -32.79 14.27
CA PRO A 87 14.08 -31.86 13.15
C PRO A 87 15.51 -31.46 12.72
N THR A 88 15.83 -31.72 11.45
CA THR A 88 17.09 -31.33 10.79
C THR A 88 17.21 -29.81 10.73
N ALA A 89 18.44 -29.27 10.64
CA ALA A 89 18.80 -27.85 10.54
C ALA A 89 18.10 -27.00 9.44
N LEU A 90 17.17 -27.59 8.68
CA LEU A 90 16.31 -26.94 7.69
C LEU A 90 14.88 -26.64 8.20
N GLN A 91 14.59 -26.90 9.49
CA GLN A 91 13.35 -26.52 10.17
C GLN A 91 13.56 -25.43 11.24
N MET A 92 14.61 -24.63 11.12
CA MET A 92 14.67 -23.38 11.89
C MET A 92 13.64 -22.40 11.32
N ALA A 93 12.88 -21.75 12.20
CA ALA A 93 12.09 -20.59 11.81
C ALA A 93 13.01 -19.60 11.09
N ILE A 94 12.55 -19.04 9.96
CA ILE A 94 13.25 -17.94 9.28
C ILE A 94 13.12 -16.73 10.21
N SER A 95 14.00 -16.65 11.20
CA SER A 95 14.22 -15.44 11.97
C SER A 95 14.90 -14.46 11.04
N ALA A 96 14.27 -13.32 10.81
CA ALA A 96 14.96 -12.17 10.24
C ALA A 96 16.29 -11.99 10.99
N PRO A 97 17.40 -11.64 10.29
CA PRO A 97 18.62 -11.24 10.99
C PRO A 97 18.23 -10.21 12.06
N PRO A 98 18.80 -10.27 13.28
CA PRO A 98 18.50 -9.28 14.30
C PRO A 98 18.65 -7.91 13.62
N PRO A 99 17.63 -7.03 13.66
CA PRO A 99 17.77 -5.72 13.08
C PRO A 99 19.07 -5.16 13.64
N ALA A 100 20.01 -4.79 12.76
CA ALA A 100 21.11 -3.96 13.18
C ALA A 100 20.45 -2.82 13.95
N PRO A 101 20.89 -2.52 15.19
CA PRO A 101 20.30 -1.41 15.91
C PRO A 101 20.50 -0.19 15.03
N ILE A 102 19.43 0.22 14.35
CA ILE A 102 19.24 1.61 14.00
C ILE A 102 19.06 2.20 15.38
N SER A 103 20.19 2.56 16.02
CA SER A 103 20.13 3.56 17.05
C SER A 103 19.34 4.67 16.37
N PRO A 104 18.11 5.01 16.82
CA PRO A 104 17.61 6.32 16.48
C PRO A 104 18.78 7.23 16.79
N SER A 105 19.12 8.11 15.86
CA SER A 105 19.92 9.27 16.22
C SER A 105 19.06 10.08 17.19
N ALA A 106 18.85 9.56 18.40
CA ALA A 106 18.83 10.33 19.60
C ALA A 106 20.23 10.91 19.64
N ALA A 107 20.44 11.97 18.84
CA ALA A 107 21.45 12.94 19.15
C ALA A 107 21.34 13.11 20.66
N PRO A 108 22.37 12.74 21.44
CA PRO A 108 22.30 12.93 22.86
C PRO A 108 21.96 14.41 23.01
N LEU A 109 20.87 14.69 23.72
CA LEU A 109 20.49 16.02 24.13
C LEU A 109 21.64 16.51 25.02
N VAL A 110 22.66 17.05 24.37
CA VAL A 110 23.91 17.50 24.95
C VAL A 110 23.70 18.98 25.23
N GLY A 111 23.05 19.21 26.36
CA GLY A 111 22.78 20.55 26.85
C GLY A 111 21.85 20.48 28.06
N PRO A 112 21.98 21.40 29.01
CA PRO A 112 20.92 21.63 29.97
C PRO A 112 19.61 21.97 29.24
N LEU A 113 18.47 21.68 29.87
CA LEU A 113 17.13 21.87 29.33
C LEU A 113 16.31 22.59 30.40
N GLU A 114 16.31 23.93 30.33
CA GLU A 114 15.35 24.70 31.11
C GLU A 114 13.95 24.52 30.50
N LEU A 115 12.96 24.22 31.35
CA LEU A 115 11.56 24.27 30.94
C LEU A 115 11.23 25.70 30.51
N PRO A 116 10.70 25.93 29.31
CA PRO A 116 10.18 27.22 28.91
C PRO A 116 9.11 27.70 29.90
N SER A 117 9.22 28.93 30.38
CA SER A 117 8.18 29.57 31.17
C SER A 117 7.04 30.04 30.26
N GLY A 118 5.82 29.51 30.46
CA GLY A 118 4.60 29.89 29.74
C GLY A 118 3.86 28.69 29.12
N PRO A 119 2.56 28.85 28.77
CA PRO A 119 1.82 27.84 28.02
C PRO A 119 2.55 27.50 26.71
N GLU A 120 2.42 26.25 26.24
CA GLU A 120 2.93 25.86 24.92
C GLU A 120 2.32 26.79 23.87
N ASP A 121 3.18 27.43 23.08
CA ASP A 121 2.75 28.15 21.89
C ASP A 121 2.40 27.10 20.83
N ASP A 122 1.12 27.05 20.45
CA ASP A 122 0.64 26.15 19.40
C ASP A 122 1.37 26.45 18.07
N GLY A 123 2.04 27.60 17.96
CA GLY A 123 2.76 28.07 16.79
C GLY A 123 2.02 29.24 16.13
N PRO A 124 2.54 29.78 15.02
CA PRO A 124 1.90 30.89 14.33
C PRO A 124 0.45 30.53 13.91
N PRO A 125 -0.50 31.48 13.95
CA PRO A 125 -1.90 31.24 13.59
C PRO A 125 -2.07 30.68 12.18
N ASP A 126 -1.19 31.12 11.27
CA ASP A 126 -1.14 30.71 9.85
C ASP A 126 -0.27 29.47 9.60
N GLY A 127 0.23 28.83 10.66
CA GLY A 127 1.01 27.60 10.57
C GLY A 127 0.17 26.41 10.09
N LEU A 128 0.84 25.47 9.42
CA LEU A 128 0.23 24.24 8.92
C LEU A 128 -0.26 23.37 10.08
N THR A 129 -1.55 23.08 10.09
CA THR A 129 -2.18 22.12 11.01
C THR A 129 -2.06 20.70 10.49
N LEU A 130 -2.21 19.72 11.38
CA LEU A 130 -2.20 18.30 11.02
C LEU A 130 -3.26 17.94 9.97
N ASP A 131 -4.47 18.48 10.10
CA ASP A 131 -5.56 18.23 9.16
C ASP A 131 -5.23 18.77 7.77
N GLN A 132 -4.67 19.98 7.69
CA GLN A 132 -4.18 20.54 6.42
C GLN A 132 -3.02 19.71 5.84
N ALA A 133 -2.13 19.17 6.68
CA ALA A 133 -1.05 18.29 6.22
C ALA A 133 -1.60 17.00 5.60
N ILE A 134 -2.64 16.41 6.20
CA ILE A 134 -3.36 15.26 5.66
C ILE A 134 -3.98 15.62 4.31
N ASP A 135 -4.76 16.70 4.23
CA ASP A 135 -5.46 17.10 3.01
C ASP A 135 -4.50 17.33 1.84
N ILE A 136 -3.42 18.10 2.07
CA ILE A 136 -2.38 18.34 1.07
C ILE A 136 -1.73 17.01 0.63
N THR A 137 -1.48 16.09 1.57
CA THR A 137 -0.90 14.79 1.25
C THR A 137 -1.86 13.96 0.39
N LEU A 138 -3.14 13.90 0.73
CA LEU A 138 -4.13 13.14 -0.04
C LEU A 138 -4.32 13.71 -1.46
N GLU A 139 -4.24 15.03 -1.62
CA GLU A 139 -4.35 15.69 -2.92
C GLU A 139 -3.09 15.53 -3.79
N ARG A 140 -1.90 15.70 -3.19
CA ARG A 140 -0.63 15.74 -3.93
C ARG A 140 0.11 14.40 -3.97
N SER A 141 -0.29 13.39 -3.21
CA SER A 141 0.44 12.10 -3.14
C SER A 141 0.44 11.39 -4.49
N ARG A 142 1.63 11.28 -5.09
CA ARG A 142 1.86 10.56 -6.35
C ARG A 142 1.66 9.05 -6.18
N ASP A 143 1.98 8.49 -5.02
CA ASP A 143 1.76 7.07 -4.72
C ASP A 143 0.27 6.73 -4.66
N LEU A 144 -0.51 7.53 -3.93
CA LEU A 144 -1.97 7.34 -3.86
C LEU A 144 -2.61 7.55 -5.24
N ARG A 145 -2.15 8.52 -6.03
CA ARG A 145 -2.62 8.71 -7.41
C ARG A 145 -2.29 7.50 -8.29
N ALA A 146 -1.11 6.90 -8.16
CA ALA A 146 -0.74 5.70 -8.91
C ALA A 146 -1.64 4.52 -8.52
N LYS A 147 -1.83 4.26 -7.23
CA LYS A 147 -2.74 3.21 -6.73
C LYS A 147 -4.19 3.44 -7.14
N TYR A 148 -4.65 4.69 -7.16
CA TYR A 148 -6.00 5.03 -7.61
C TYR A 148 -6.28 4.56 -9.05
N TYR A 149 -5.28 4.59 -9.93
CA TYR A 149 -5.43 4.12 -11.32
C TYR A 149 -5.68 2.61 -11.46
N GLU A 150 -5.50 1.81 -10.39
CA GLU A 150 -5.90 0.41 -10.38
C GLU A 150 -7.44 0.26 -10.44
N ILE A 151 -8.21 1.24 -9.93
CA ILE A 151 -9.68 1.20 -9.96
C ILE A 151 -10.22 1.39 -11.40
N PRO A 152 -9.83 2.43 -12.17
CA PRO A 152 -10.17 2.51 -13.60
C PRO A 152 -9.69 1.32 -14.43
N GLN A 153 -8.52 0.74 -14.12
CA GLN A 153 -8.06 -0.50 -14.76
C GLN A 153 -9.01 -1.66 -14.46
N ALA A 154 -9.45 -1.82 -13.21
CA ALA A 154 -10.45 -2.83 -12.85
C ALA A 154 -11.79 -2.60 -13.55
N LYS A 155 -12.21 -1.35 -13.75
CA LYS A 155 -13.40 -1.02 -14.56
C LYS A 155 -13.23 -1.42 -16.03
N ALA A 156 -12.04 -1.23 -16.59
CA ALA A 156 -11.71 -1.72 -17.93
C ALA A 156 -11.73 -3.26 -17.98
N ASP A 157 -11.27 -3.95 -16.93
CA ASP A 157 -11.35 -5.40 -16.83
C ASP A 157 -12.80 -5.90 -16.71
N ILE A 158 -13.66 -5.19 -15.96
CA ILE A 158 -15.11 -5.47 -15.92
C ILE A 158 -15.71 -5.33 -17.31
N LEU A 159 -15.37 -4.24 -18.01
CA LEU A 159 -15.82 -4.01 -19.38
C LEU A 159 -15.40 -5.19 -20.26
N GLN A 160 -14.12 -5.53 -20.28
CA GLN A 160 -13.57 -6.62 -21.07
C GLN A 160 -14.22 -7.98 -20.72
N ALA A 161 -14.43 -8.26 -19.44
CA ALA A 161 -15.08 -9.49 -18.97
C ALA A 161 -16.56 -9.56 -19.36
N SER A 162 -17.22 -8.42 -19.59
CA SER A 162 -18.63 -8.32 -19.98
C SER A 162 -18.86 -8.50 -21.49
N LEU A 163 -17.82 -8.41 -22.32
CA LEU A 163 -17.94 -8.51 -23.77
C LEU A 163 -18.22 -9.95 -24.22
N ARG A 164 -18.92 -10.09 -25.35
CA ARG A 164 -19.11 -11.38 -26.03
C ARG A 164 -17.87 -11.72 -26.85
N ALA A 165 -17.64 -13.01 -27.05
CA ALA A 165 -16.63 -13.45 -28.00
C ALA A 165 -17.01 -13.00 -29.41
N ASN A 166 -16.03 -12.54 -30.17
CA ASN A 166 -16.21 -12.21 -31.58
C ASN A 166 -16.43 -13.49 -32.40
N PRO A 167 -17.23 -13.44 -33.48
CA PRO A 167 -17.32 -14.54 -34.42
C PRO A 167 -15.98 -14.76 -35.12
N VAL A 168 -15.69 -16.01 -35.47
CA VAL A 168 -14.50 -16.37 -36.25
C VAL A 168 -14.90 -16.53 -37.71
N PHE A 169 -14.23 -15.77 -38.57
CA PHE A 169 -14.32 -15.94 -40.03
C PHE A 169 -13.23 -16.92 -40.48
N TYR A 170 -13.61 -17.89 -41.31
CA TYR A 170 -12.70 -18.85 -41.90
C TYR A 170 -13.13 -19.11 -43.35
N GLN A 171 -12.18 -19.07 -44.27
CA GLN A 171 -12.42 -19.38 -45.68
C GLN A 171 -11.42 -20.44 -46.11
N ASP A 172 -11.90 -21.46 -46.80
CA ASP A 172 -11.07 -22.55 -47.29
C ASP A 172 -11.42 -22.98 -48.70
N GLY A 173 -10.41 -23.56 -49.34
CA GLY A 173 -10.52 -24.26 -50.61
C GLY A 173 -10.11 -25.72 -50.39
N GLN A 174 -11.03 -26.64 -50.65
CA GLN A 174 -10.81 -28.07 -50.50
C GLN A 174 -10.81 -28.73 -51.89
N LEU A 175 -10.17 -29.90 -51.97
CA LEU A 175 -10.10 -30.69 -53.20
C LEU A 175 -9.41 -29.95 -54.36
N VAL A 176 -8.44 -29.07 -54.05
CA VAL A 176 -7.64 -28.36 -55.05
C VAL A 176 -6.60 -29.33 -55.65
N PRO A 177 -6.63 -29.60 -56.96
CA PRO A 177 -5.73 -30.58 -57.55
C PRO A 177 -4.29 -30.06 -57.67
N TYR A 178 -3.32 -30.95 -57.43
CA TYR A 178 -1.92 -30.69 -57.76
C TYR A 178 -1.70 -30.63 -59.28
N PRO A 179 -0.69 -29.88 -59.75
CA PRO A 179 -0.32 -29.87 -61.16
C PRO A 179 -0.12 -31.29 -61.72
N GLY A 180 -0.72 -31.60 -62.87
CA GLY A 180 -0.69 -32.93 -63.50
C GLY A 180 -1.79 -33.89 -63.04
N TYR A 181 -2.46 -33.61 -61.93
CA TYR A 181 -3.65 -34.33 -61.48
C TYR A 181 -4.89 -33.52 -61.86
N ARG A 182 -5.87 -34.15 -62.50
CA ARG A 182 -7.16 -33.51 -62.80
C ARG A 182 -8.27 -34.42 -62.35
N PHE A 183 -9.15 -33.87 -61.52
CA PHE A 183 -10.40 -34.52 -61.23
C PHE A 183 -11.23 -34.62 -62.51
N SER A 184 -11.78 -35.81 -62.76
CA SER A 184 -12.63 -36.08 -63.91
C SER A 184 -13.49 -37.32 -63.64
N ARG A 185 -14.42 -37.64 -64.54
CA ARG A 185 -15.23 -38.88 -64.43
C ARG A 185 -14.39 -40.16 -64.35
N THR A 186 -13.19 -40.17 -64.94
CA THR A 186 -12.28 -41.32 -64.95
C THR A 186 -11.31 -41.35 -63.77
N VAL A 187 -11.17 -40.23 -63.04
CA VAL A 187 -10.31 -40.10 -61.84
C VAL A 187 -11.12 -39.43 -60.72
N PRO A 188 -11.93 -40.20 -59.97
CA PRO A 188 -12.86 -39.65 -58.98
C PRO A 188 -12.15 -39.24 -57.68
N GLY A 189 -12.26 -37.96 -57.30
CA GLY A 189 -11.75 -37.40 -56.03
C GLY A 189 -12.62 -36.29 -55.40
N GLY A 190 -13.66 -35.83 -56.12
CA GLY A 190 -14.58 -34.75 -55.74
C GLY A 190 -14.24 -33.42 -56.43
N PRO A 191 -15.25 -32.58 -56.74
CA PRO A 191 -15.04 -31.27 -57.37
C PRO A 191 -14.33 -30.31 -56.40
N THR A 192 -13.48 -29.41 -56.92
CA THR A 192 -12.89 -28.33 -56.12
C THR A 192 -13.99 -27.55 -55.41
N GLN A 193 -13.84 -27.36 -54.10
CA GLN A 193 -14.84 -26.71 -53.26
C GLN A 193 -14.25 -25.47 -52.59
N TYR A 194 -15.00 -24.37 -52.59
CA TYR A 194 -14.65 -23.16 -51.84
C TYR A 194 -15.76 -22.83 -50.86
N ASP A 195 -15.38 -22.65 -49.59
CA ASP A 195 -16.30 -22.49 -48.48
C ASP A 195 -16.04 -21.20 -47.72
N THR A 196 -17.12 -20.53 -47.33
CA THR A 196 -17.08 -19.35 -46.47
C THR A 196 -17.77 -19.68 -45.16
N ASN A 197 -17.02 -19.66 -44.06
CA ASN A 197 -17.47 -20.13 -42.75
C ASN A 197 -17.46 -19.00 -41.71
N PHE A 198 -18.54 -18.91 -40.94
CA PHE A 198 -18.64 -18.07 -39.75
C PHE A 198 -18.95 -18.95 -38.54
N THR A 199 -18.10 -18.88 -37.52
CA THR A 199 -18.29 -19.64 -36.28
C THR A 199 -18.64 -18.70 -35.14
N PHE A 200 -19.78 -18.91 -34.50
CA PHE A 200 -20.26 -18.13 -33.36
C PHE A 200 -20.16 -18.95 -32.08
N LEU A 201 -19.58 -18.37 -31.02
CA LEU A 201 -19.59 -18.99 -29.69
C LEU A 201 -20.89 -18.64 -28.97
N ILE A 202 -21.65 -19.64 -28.54
CA ILE A 202 -22.89 -19.44 -27.79
C ILE A 202 -22.59 -19.64 -26.29
N ASP A 203 -22.76 -18.60 -25.48
CA ASP A 203 -22.50 -18.66 -24.04
C ASP A 203 -23.66 -19.32 -23.25
N VAL A 204 -23.76 -20.65 -23.34
CA VAL A 204 -24.76 -21.45 -22.62
C VAL A 204 -24.36 -21.68 -21.16
N ALA A 205 -23.06 -21.86 -20.91
CA ALA A 205 -22.52 -22.13 -19.57
C ALA A 205 -22.44 -20.88 -18.67
N ARG A 206 -22.94 -19.73 -19.14
CA ARG A 206 -22.92 -18.42 -18.43
C ARG A 206 -21.51 -18.01 -17.98
N GLN A 207 -20.49 -18.43 -18.71
CA GLN A 207 -19.09 -18.14 -18.38
C GLN A 207 -18.81 -16.64 -18.42
N ARG A 208 -19.48 -15.89 -19.31
CA ARG A 208 -19.37 -14.42 -19.33
C ARG A 208 -19.89 -13.82 -18.02
N GLN A 209 -21.10 -14.18 -17.59
CA GLN A 209 -21.69 -13.67 -16.35
C GLN A 209 -20.80 -13.98 -15.13
N ALA A 210 -20.24 -15.19 -15.06
CA ALA A 210 -19.34 -15.58 -13.99
C ALA A 210 -18.01 -14.79 -14.02
N ARG A 211 -17.41 -14.58 -15.20
CA ARG A 211 -16.20 -13.73 -15.36
C ARG A 211 -16.46 -12.28 -14.98
N THR A 212 -17.60 -11.71 -15.41
CA THR A 212 -18.00 -10.35 -15.02
C THR A 212 -18.19 -10.25 -13.50
N ALA A 213 -18.83 -11.25 -12.88
CA ALA A 213 -19.01 -11.26 -11.43
C ALA A 213 -17.68 -11.29 -10.67
N VAL A 214 -16.69 -12.04 -11.13
CA VAL A 214 -15.32 -12.03 -10.56
C VAL A 214 -14.69 -10.64 -10.69
N ALA A 215 -14.75 -10.04 -11.89
CA ALA A 215 -14.17 -8.72 -12.13
C ALA A 215 -14.79 -7.63 -11.25
N VAL A 216 -16.12 -7.64 -11.08
CA VAL A 216 -16.83 -6.70 -10.19
C VAL A 216 -16.42 -6.87 -8.73
N ARG A 217 -16.23 -8.11 -8.26
CA ARG A 217 -15.74 -8.35 -6.88
C ARG A 217 -14.28 -7.96 -6.72
N ALA A 218 -13.47 -8.11 -7.76
CA ALA A 218 -12.07 -7.67 -7.77
C ALA A 218 -11.95 -6.13 -7.68
N GLU A 219 -12.80 -5.37 -8.38
CA GLU A 219 -12.87 -3.91 -8.23
C GLU A 219 -13.16 -3.51 -6.77
N LYS A 220 -14.11 -4.18 -6.11
CA LYS A 220 -14.41 -3.90 -4.70
C LYS A 220 -13.25 -4.19 -3.75
N VAL A 221 -12.48 -5.23 -4.01
CA VAL A 221 -11.24 -5.48 -3.25
C VAL A 221 -10.24 -4.35 -3.45
N LEU A 222 -10.04 -3.90 -4.69
CA LEU A 222 -9.12 -2.79 -5.00
C LEU A 222 -9.58 -1.46 -4.37
N GLU A 223 -10.88 -1.17 -4.34
CA GLU A 223 -11.43 -0.02 -3.62
C GLU A 223 -11.06 -0.07 -2.12
N ALA A 224 -11.20 -1.23 -1.47
CA ALA A 224 -10.85 -1.39 -0.06
C ALA A 224 -9.33 -1.33 0.19
N GLN A 225 -8.52 -1.90 -0.71
CA GLN A 225 -7.05 -1.79 -0.65
C GLN A 225 -6.58 -0.35 -0.84
N TYR A 226 -7.28 0.44 -1.66
CA TYR A 226 -7.02 1.87 -1.79
C TYR A 226 -7.35 2.63 -0.50
N GLN A 227 -8.46 2.31 0.16
CA GLN A 227 -8.77 2.88 1.48
C GLN A 227 -7.71 2.50 2.54
N GLU A 228 -7.17 1.28 2.48
CA GLU A 228 -6.07 0.87 3.35
C GLU A 228 -4.79 1.67 3.07
N ALA A 229 -4.46 1.89 1.79
CA ALA A 229 -3.33 2.73 1.41
C ALA A 229 -3.51 4.19 1.89
N ILE A 230 -4.73 4.73 1.84
CA ILE A 230 -5.05 6.04 2.42
C ILE A 230 -4.80 6.02 3.93
N ARG A 231 -5.31 5.02 4.65
CA ARG A 231 -5.14 4.90 6.11
C ARG A 231 -3.65 4.85 6.50
N GLN A 232 -2.86 4.03 5.82
CA GLN A 232 -1.41 3.96 6.03
C GLN A 232 -0.73 5.29 5.73
N ARG A 233 -1.14 5.97 4.64
CA ARG A 233 -0.58 7.27 4.30
C ARG A 233 -0.91 8.36 5.32
N ILE A 234 -2.11 8.28 5.88
CA ILE A 234 -2.51 9.15 6.99
C ILE A 234 -1.59 8.89 8.19
N ASP A 235 -1.37 7.62 8.56
CA ASP A 235 -0.45 7.24 9.66
C ASP A 235 0.97 7.78 9.46
N ASP A 236 1.54 7.63 8.25
CA ASP A 236 2.86 8.19 7.90
C ASP A 236 2.93 9.71 8.14
N ILE A 237 1.88 10.46 7.74
CA ILE A 237 1.86 11.91 7.92
C ILE A 237 1.71 12.29 9.39
N TYR A 238 0.95 11.52 10.16
CA TYR A 238 0.82 11.73 11.60
C TYR A 238 2.17 11.53 12.29
N ASP A 239 2.88 10.45 11.99
CA ASP A 239 4.19 10.17 12.55
C ASP A 239 5.20 11.26 12.18
N ALA A 240 5.27 11.67 10.91
CA ALA A 240 6.17 12.74 10.48
C ALA A 240 5.82 14.11 11.08
N TYR A 241 4.54 14.45 11.17
CA TYR A 241 4.09 15.74 11.69
C TYR A 241 4.26 15.82 13.21
N VAL A 242 3.74 14.83 13.95
CA VAL A 242 3.71 14.83 15.42
C VAL A 242 5.06 14.39 16.00
N LEU A 243 5.58 13.24 15.57
CA LEU A 243 6.78 12.65 16.17
C LEU A 243 8.07 13.17 15.55
N GLY A 244 8.02 13.62 14.31
CA GLY A 244 9.14 14.28 13.65
C GLY A 244 9.15 15.77 13.96
N ALA A 245 8.21 16.50 13.34
CA ALA A 245 8.34 17.93 13.20
C ALA A 245 7.93 18.72 14.47
N LEU A 246 6.81 18.37 15.11
CA LEU A 246 6.40 18.99 16.38
C LEU A 246 7.36 18.68 17.53
N SER A 247 7.81 17.43 17.65
CA SER A 247 8.79 17.03 18.68
C SER A 247 10.11 17.79 18.53
N ALA A 248 10.64 17.91 17.31
CA ALA A 248 11.87 18.63 17.03
C ALA A 248 11.71 20.13 17.29
N ARG A 249 10.55 20.72 16.96
CA ARG A 249 10.22 22.11 17.31
C ARG A 249 10.26 22.34 18.82
N GLN A 250 9.73 21.40 19.60
CA GLN A 250 9.74 21.49 21.06
C GLN A 250 11.15 21.35 21.64
N THR A 251 11.96 20.44 21.09
CA THR A 251 13.38 20.32 21.44
C THR A 251 14.14 21.62 21.17
N VAL A 252 13.93 22.27 20.02
CA VAL A 252 14.51 23.59 19.73
C VAL A 252 14.09 24.64 20.76
N ARG A 253 12.80 24.66 21.15
CA ARG A 253 12.28 25.59 22.16
C ARG A 253 12.99 25.40 23.50
N TYR A 254 13.16 24.16 23.96
CA TYR A 254 13.82 23.86 25.23
C TYR A 254 15.31 24.22 25.18
N SER A 255 16.01 23.83 24.10
CA SER A 255 17.42 24.17 23.91
C SER A 255 17.66 25.69 23.87
N ARG A 256 16.75 26.47 23.28
CA ARG A 256 16.86 27.94 23.24
C ARG A 256 16.75 28.57 24.62
N VAL A 257 15.77 28.14 25.42
CA VAL A 257 15.60 28.63 26.80
C VAL A 257 16.83 28.27 27.62
N SER A 258 17.36 27.06 27.49
CA SER A 258 18.56 26.69 28.23
C SER A 258 19.80 27.49 27.84
N VAL A 259 20.00 27.81 26.55
CA VAL A 259 21.11 28.68 26.13
C VAL A 259 20.95 30.05 26.77
N GLN A 260 19.74 30.63 26.75
CA GLN A 260 19.47 31.92 27.36
C GLN A 260 19.71 31.92 28.89
N GLY A 261 19.29 30.87 29.60
CA GLY A 261 19.56 30.71 31.03
C GLY A 261 21.06 30.66 31.35
N LEU A 262 21.83 29.90 30.58
CA LEU A 262 23.28 29.81 30.74
C LEU A 262 24.02 31.09 30.34
N GLU A 263 23.55 31.83 29.34
CA GLU A 263 24.11 33.14 28.97
C GLU A 263 23.95 34.13 30.12
N ASN A 264 22.78 34.17 30.75
CA ASN A 264 22.51 34.99 31.92
C ASN A 264 23.40 34.60 33.11
N LEU A 265 23.57 33.31 33.37
CA LEU A 265 24.45 32.80 34.43
C LEU A 265 25.92 33.15 34.16
N PHE A 266 26.38 32.96 32.92
CA PHE A 266 27.74 33.30 32.50
C PHE A 266 28.03 34.79 32.65
N ALA A 267 27.09 35.66 32.26
CA ALA A 267 27.23 37.10 32.41
C ALA A 267 27.40 37.51 33.88
N ARG A 268 26.58 36.96 34.78
CA ARG A 268 26.68 37.21 36.24
C ARG A 268 28.03 36.76 36.80
N TYR A 269 28.46 35.55 36.48
CA TYR A 269 29.75 35.01 36.98
C TYR A 269 30.97 35.72 36.40
N ARG A 270 30.89 36.21 35.17
CA ARG A 270 31.93 37.05 34.57
C ARG A 270 32.10 38.35 35.37
N ASP A 271 31.00 38.95 35.80
CA ASP A 271 31.04 40.21 36.55
C ASP A 271 31.51 39.98 37.99
N LEU A 272 31.10 38.86 38.63
CA LEU A 272 31.64 38.43 39.94
C LEU A 272 33.15 38.13 39.89
N TYR A 273 33.63 37.49 38.82
CA TYR A 273 35.06 37.23 38.62
C TYR A 273 35.87 38.53 38.51
N LYS A 274 35.36 39.53 37.78
CA LYS A 274 35.98 40.87 37.70
C LYS A 274 36.05 41.56 39.06
N GLN A 275 35.09 41.28 39.95
CA GLN A 275 35.05 41.79 41.32
C GLN A 275 35.90 40.97 42.30
N GLY A 276 36.53 39.87 41.86
CA GLY A 276 37.31 38.97 42.71
C GLY A 276 36.48 37.97 43.53
N ASN A 277 35.15 37.94 43.33
CA ASN A 277 34.20 37.15 44.11
C ASN A 277 33.84 35.80 43.48
N ALA A 278 34.51 35.40 42.39
CA ALA A 278 34.35 34.10 41.76
C ALA A 278 35.70 33.57 41.25
N SER A 279 35.83 32.23 41.15
CA SER A 279 37.05 31.61 40.63
C SER A 279 37.05 31.54 39.09
N LEU A 280 38.25 31.53 38.49
CA LEU A 280 38.39 31.26 37.05
C LEU A 280 37.87 29.87 36.66
N GLY A 281 37.96 28.90 37.58
CA GLY A 281 37.44 27.54 37.39
C GLY A 281 35.92 27.52 37.24
N ASP A 282 35.20 28.25 38.09
CA ASP A 282 33.75 28.39 38.04
C ASP A 282 33.29 29.05 36.73
N LEU A 283 33.97 30.14 36.34
CA LEU A 283 33.69 30.83 35.08
C LEU A 283 33.91 29.92 33.86
N ASN A 284 35.00 29.16 33.84
CA ASN A 284 35.29 28.21 32.76
C ASN A 284 34.30 27.04 32.75
N ARG A 285 33.81 26.57 33.90
CA ARG A 285 32.80 25.52 33.97
C ARG A 285 31.47 25.95 33.35
N ILE A 286 31.01 27.17 33.66
CA ILE A 286 29.79 27.73 33.04
C ILE A 286 30.02 27.95 31.54
N LYS A 287 31.21 28.44 31.15
CA LYS A 287 31.58 28.62 29.75
C LYS A 287 31.50 27.31 28.96
N ILE A 288 31.99 26.20 29.51
CA ILE A 288 31.90 24.88 28.89
C ILE A 288 30.42 24.50 28.70
N GLN A 289 29.61 24.59 29.76
CA GLN A 289 28.18 24.27 29.69
C GLN A 289 27.45 25.12 28.63
N LEU A 290 27.75 26.42 28.54
CA LEU A 290 27.18 27.30 27.54
C LEU A 290 27.57 26.89 26.11
N ARG A 291 28.84 26.56 25.88
CA ARG A 291 29.29 26.09 24.55
C ARG A 291 28.64 24.76 24.17
N THR A 292 28.52 23.85 25.13
CA THR A 292 27.81 22.58 24.95
C THR A 292 26.34 22.81 24.59
N ALA A 293 25.64 23.68 25.32
CA ALA A 293 24.24 24.02 25.03
C ALA A 293 24.05 24.70 23.65
N GLN A 294 24.98 25.56 23.24
CA GLN A 294 24.96 26.20 21.92
C GLN A 294 25.12 25.19 20.78
N LEU A 295 25.98 24.18 20.96
CA LEU A 295 26.10 23.07 20.01
C LEU A 295 24.81 22.24 19.97
N GLY A 296 24.25 21.88 21.13
CA GLY A 296 22.97 21.16 21.20
C GLY A 296 21.80 21.92 20.56
N LEU A 297 21.78 23.27 20.64
CA LEU A 297 20.81 24.09 19.93
C LEU A 297 21.02 24.04 18.41
N ALA A 298 22.26 24.10 17.93
CA ALA A 298 22.56 23.97 16.50
C ALA A 298 22.10 22.61 15.96
N ASP A 299 22.35 21.53 16.70
CA ASP A 299 21.90 20.18 16.36
C ASP A 299 20.37 20.07 16.36
N ALA A 300 19.69 20.63 17.37
CA ALA A 300 18.23 20.65 17.43
C ALA A 300 17.62 21.43 16.25
N LEU A 301 18.22 22.55 15.84
CA LEU A 301 17.78 23.32 14.67
C LEU A 301 17.97 22.54 13.37
N ALA A 302 19.08 21.80 13.23
CA ALA A 302 19.32 20.92 12.10
C ALA A 302 18.31 19.76 12.06
N ALA A 303 18.04 19.13 13.20
CA ALA A 303 17.04 18.07 13.32
C ALA A 303 15.63 18.57 12.97
N TYR A 304 15.24 19.77 13.42
CA TYR A 304 13.95 20.37 13.05
C TYR A 304 13.85 20.66 11.55
N ARG A 305 14.93 21.16 10.92
CA ARG A 305 14.98 21.34 9.46
C ARG A 305 14.85 20.01 8.72
N ASN A 306 15.51 18.96 9.18
CA ASN A 306 15.39 17.63 8.57
C ASN A 306 13.97 17.07 8.71
N ALA A 307 13.35 17.19 9.90
CA ALA A 307 11.97 16.77 10.11
C ALA A 307 10.98 17.53 9.20
N LYS A 308 11.23 18.83 8.93
CA LYS A 308 10.46 19.59 7.94
C LYS A 308 10.66 19.06 6.51
N PHE A 309 11.87 18.63 6.14
CA PHE A 309 12.12 18.01 4.83
C PHE A 309 11.42 16.67 4.70
N ASP A 310 11.44 15.83 5.75
CA ASP A 310 10.76 14.54 5.76
C ASP A 310 9.24 14.73 5.61
N LEU A 311 8.66 15.66 6.38
CA LEU A 311 7.25 16.04 6.29
C LEU A 311 6.90 16.60 4.90
N GLY A 312 7.71 17.53 4.39
CA GLY A 312 7.53 18.13 3.07
C GLY A 312 7.62 17.11 1.93
N SER A 313 8.51 16.12 2.06
CA SER A 313 8.63 15.01 1.12
C SER A 313 7.34 14.17 1.08
N LEU A 314 6.75 13.85 2.23
CA LEU A 314 5.49 13.12 2.27
C LEU A 314 4.32 13.88 1.61
N MET A 315 4.33 15.20 1.75
CA MET A 315 3.35 16.11 1.16
C MET A 315 3.66 16.50 -0.30
N ASN A 316 4.77 16.03 -0.87
CA ASN A 316 5.29 16.43 -2.18
C ASN A 316 5.43 17.96 -2.35
N LEU A 317 5.89 18.65 -1.30
CA LEU A 317 6.19 20.09 -1.34
C LEU A 317 7.53 20.36 -2.06
N THR A 318 7.60 21.52 -2.69
CA THR A 318 8.85 22.07 -3.25
C THR A 318 9.78 22.55 -2.14
N ARG A 319 11.08 22.72 -2.47
CA ARG A 319 12.07 23.21 -1.50
C ARG A 319 11.68 24.57 -0.90
N GLU A 320 11.15 25.47 -1.72
CA GLU A 320 10.73 26.82 -1.28
C GLU A 320 9.51 26.78 -0.34
N GLU A 321 8.55 25.89 -0.60
CA GLU A 321 7.40 25.67 0.29
C GLU A 321 7.88 25.12 1.65
N VAL A 322 8.81 24.16 1.66
CA VAL A 322 9.36 23.59 2.91
C VAL A 322 10.15 24.62 3.71
N ASP A 323 10.95 25.47 3.06
CA ASP A 323 11.74 26.48 3.77
C ASP A 323 10.82 27.46 4.52
N LYS A 324 9.66 27.83 3.95
CA LYS A 324 8.63 28.69 4.55
C LYS A 324 7.65 27.99 5.51
N LEU A 325 7.71 26.66 5.58
CA LEU A 325 6.75 25.88 6.37
C LEU A 325 6.88 26.17 7.88
N GLU A 326 5.82 26.67 8.48
CA GLU A 326 5.67 26.77 9.93
C GLU A 326 4.55 25.85 10.39
N LEU A 327 4.66 25.28 11.59
CA LEU A 327 3.72 24.28 12.10
C LEU A 327 2.81 24.87 13.16
N ARG A 328 1.56 24.42 13.18
CA ARG A 328 0.56 24.75 14.20
C ARG A 328 -0.02 23.50 14.87
N GLY A 329 0.37 23.24 16.12
CA GLY A 329 -0.11 22.12 16.93
C GLY A 329 0.59 22.06 18.30
N THR A 330 0.11 21.20 19.19
CA THR A 330 0.68 20.96 20.53
C THR A 330 0.91 19.47 20.76
N ILE A 331 1.88 19.15 21.62
CA ILE A 331 2.17 17.77 22.05
C ILE A 331 1.30 17.41 23.25
N TYR A 332 0.74 18.40 23.97
CA TYR A 332 -0.07 18.15 25.14
C TYR A 332 -1.45 17.62 24.80
N ASP A 333 -1.82 16.53 25.49
CA ASP A 333 -3.16 15.99 25.44
C ASP A 333 -4.15 16.92 26.18
N ARG A 334 -5.20 17.35 25.48
CA ARG A 334 -6.33 18.12 26.03
C ARG A 334 -7.65 17.36 25.87
N GLN A 335 -7.60 16.10 25.45
CA GLN A 335 -8.76 15.36 24.99
C GLN A 335 -9.38 14.48 26.08
N PRO A 336 -10.67 14.15 25.94
CA PRO A 336 -11.28 13.13 26.78
C PRO A 336 -10.63 11.76 26.54
N PRO A 337 -10.68 10.85 27.52
CA PRO A 337 -10.22 9.47 27.34
C PRO A 337 -10.95 8.77 26.19
N PRO A 338 -10.30 7.80 25.53
CA PRO A 338 -10.93 6.99 24.50
C PRO A 338 -12.06 6.12 25.08
N PRO A 339 -12.96 5.61 24.23
CA PRO A 339 -13.94 4.58 24.59
C PRO A 339 -13.30 3.33 25.22
N PRO A 340 -14.09 2.50 25.93
CA PRO A 340 -13.62 1.23 26.50
C PRO A 340 -13.05 0.28 25.43
N VAL A 341 -12.11 -0.58 25.83
CA VAL A 341 -11.39 -1.50 24.92
C VAL A 341 -12.32 -2.37 24.06
N GLU A 342 -13.43 -2.88 24.62
CA GLU A 342 -14.38 -3.71 23.85
C GLU A 342 -15.06 -2.94 22.73
N GLU A 343 -15.34 -1.66 22.95
CA GLU A 343 -15.91 -0.80 21.91
C GLU A 343 -14.86 -0.50 20.82
N LEU A 344 -13.60 -0.28 21.22
CA LEU A 344 -12.49 -0.10 20.27
C LEU A 344 -12.24 -1.35 19.41
N ARG A 345 -12.37 -2.56 19.99
CA ARG A 345 -12.28 -3.82 19.25
C ARG A 345 -13.39 -3.94 18.20
N ARG A 346 -14.63 -3.64 18.59
CA ARG A 346 -15.77 -3.65 17.67
C ARG A 346 -15.58 -2.67 16.53
N ILE A 347 -15.18 -1.43 16.84
CA ILE A 347 -14.87 -0.42 15.83
C ILE A 347 -13.78 -0.94 14.90
N ALA A 348 -12.66 -1.47 15.41
CA ALA A 348 -11.57 -1.99 14.59
C ALA A 348 -12.03 -3.08 13.60
N LEU A 349 -12.85 -4.04 14.05
CA LEU A 349 -13.38 -5.10 13.19
C LEU A 349 -14.38 -4.60 12.13
N GLU A 350 -15.02 -3.44 12.36
CA GLU A 350 -16.02 -2.86 11.45
C GLU A 350 -15.42 -1.85 10.47
N SER A 351 -14.47 -1.02 10.91
CA SER A 351 -13.94 0.11 10.11
C SER A 351 -12.58 -0.11 9.48
N ARG A 352 -11.77 -1.08 9.92
CA ARG A 352 -10.43 -1.26 9.34
C ARG A 352 -10.50 -1.68 7.86
N PRO A 353 -9.88 -0.92 6.93
CA PRO A 353 -9.93 -1.21 5.50
C PRO A 353 -9.24 -2.52 5.09
N ASP A 354 -8.19 -2.95 5.78
CA ASP A 354 -7.53 -4.23 5.54
C ASP A 354 -8.46 -5.43 5.79
N ILE A 355 -9.21 -5.43 6.90
CA ILE A 355 -10.24 -6.45 7.20
C ILE A 355 -11.34 -6.44 6.14
N ILE A 356 -11.83 -5.24 5.76
CA ILE A 356 -12.85 -5.09 4.72
C ILE A 356 -12.35 -5.65 3.39
N SER A 357 -11.09 -5.39 3.03
CA SER A 357 -10.43 -5.94 1.84
C SER A 357 -10.42 -7.47 1.86
N TYR A 358 -10.04 -8.11 2.97
CA TYR A 358 -10.08 -9.58 3.09
C TYR A 358 -11.50 -10.15 3.02
N ARG A 359 -12.49 -9.50 3.65
CA ARG A 359 -13.91 -9.92 3.55
C ARG A 359 -14.42 -9.86 2.10
N LEU A 360 -14.06 -8.82 1.36
CA LEU A 360 -14.36 -8.71 -0.07
C LEU A 360 -13.56 -9.73 -0.90
N GLY A 361 -12.33 -10.03 -0.47
CA GLY A 361 -11.47 -11.07 -1.04
C GLY A 361 -12.11 -12.46 -0.98
N VAL A 362 -12.74 -12.82 0.14
CA VAL A 362 -13.52 -14.07 0.27
C VAL A 362 -14.66 -14.09 -0.76
N GLN A 363 -15.43 -13.00 -0.90
CA GLN A 363 -16.51 -12.92 -1.88
C GLN A 363 -16.01 -13.05 -3.34
N ARG A 364 -14.83 -12.49 -3.64
CA ARG A 364 -14.16 -12.67 -4.93
C ARG A 364 -13.75 -14.13 -5.14
N ALA A 365 -13.12 -14.76 -4.15
CA ALA A 365 -12.70 -16.16 -4.23
C ALA A 365 -13.91 -17.10 -4.43
N GLU A 366 -15.05 -16.83 -3.81
CA GLU A 366 -16.30 -17.56 -4.06
C GLU A 366 -16.83 -17.34 -5.47
N ALA A 367 -16.68 -16.14 -6.04
CA ALA A 367 -17.00 -15.87 -7.44
C ALA A 367 -16.08 -16.66 -8.38
N ASP A 368 -14.79 -16.81 -8.02
CA ASP A 368 -13.85 -17.64 -8.77
C ASP A 368 -14.24 -19.12 -8.75
N VAL A 369 -14.79 -19.63 -7.64
CA VAL A 369 -15.36 -20.99 -7.60
C VAL A 369 -16.53 -21.12 -8.58
N ARG A 370 -17.43 -20.13 -8.63
CA ARG A 370 -18.55 -20.13 -9.59
C ARG A 370 -18.06 -20.09 -11.04
N LEU A 371 -17.03 -19.30 -11.32
CA LEU A 371 -16.39 -19.26 -12.63
C LEU A 371 -15.71 -20.58 -12.99
N ALA A 372 -14.94 -21.17 -12.07
CA ALA A 372 -14.29 -22.46 -12.28
C ALA A 372 -15.32 -23.58 -12.56
N ARG A 373 -16.47 -23.54 -11.87
CA ARG A 373 -17.61 -24.42 -12.13
C ARG A 373 -18.28 -24.16 -13.47
N ALA A 374 -18.44 -22.90 -13.90
CA ALA A 374 -18.95 -22.57 -15.23
C ALA A 374 -18.01 -23.08 -16.35
N ASN A 375 -16.70 -23.02 -16.11
CA ASN A 375 -15.68 -23.53 -17.02
C ASN A 375 -15.62 -25.06 -17.12
N ARG A 376 -16.42 -25.79 -16.32
CA ARG A 376 -16.62 -27.24 -16.47
C ARG A 376 -17.22 -27.61 -17.82
N TYR A 377 -18.15 -26.79 -18.30
CA TYR A 377 -18.86 -27.01 -19.56
C TYR A 377 -18.32 -26.05 -20.61
N ALA A 378 -17.79 -26.59 -21.69
CA ALA A 378 -17.36 -25.76 -22.81
C ALA A 378 -18.59 -25.29 -23.62
N ASN A 379 -18.52 -24.05 -24.08
CA ASN A 379 -19.61 -23.42 -24.82
C ASN A 379 -19.73 -24.02 -26.24
N PRO A 380 -20.96 -24.26 -26.75
CA PRO A 380 -21.15 -24.75 -28.11
C PRO A 380 -20.86 -23.68 -29.15
N TYR A 381 -20.43 -24.15 -30.33
CA TYR A 381 -20.15 -23.33 -31.50
C TYR A 381 -21.24 -23.54 -32.54
N LEU A 382 -21.76 -22.45 -33.10
CA LEU A 382 -22.66 -22.47 -34.25
C LEU A 382 -21.85 -22.12 -35.49
N LEU A 383 -21.69 -23.09 -36.39
CA LEU A 383 -21.16 -22.90 -37.73
C LEU A 383 -22.30 -22.45 -38.65
N PHE A 384 -22.13 -21.29 -39.26
CA PHE A 384 -22.94 -20.84 -40.38
C PHE A 384 -22.04 -20.69 -41.61
N GLN A 385 -22.31 -21.51 -42.61
CA GLN A 385 -21.58 -21.55 -43.87
C GLN A 385 -22.54 -21.08 -44.98
N PRO A 386 -22.68 -19.76 -45.20
CA PRO A 386 -23.64 -19.22 -46.15
C PRO A 386 -23.33 -19.57 -47.61
N TYR A 387 -22.06 -19.83 -47.92
CA TYR A 387 -21.60 -20.08 -49.28
C TYR A 387 -20.65 -21.27 -49.34
N THR A 388 -21.06 -22.27 -50.10
CA THR A 388 -20.25 -23.35 -50.63
C THR A 388 -20.37 -23.34 -52.13
N TYR A 389 -19.26 -23.18 -52.83
CA TYR A 389 -19.19 -23.31 -54.27
C TYR A 389 -18.47 -24.62 -54.62
N GLN A 390 -19.11 -25.47 -55.41
CA GLN A 390 -18.52 -26.72 -55.92
C GLN A 390 -18.38 -26.65 -57.44
N ASP A 391 -17.16 -26.78 -57.95
CA ASP A 391 -16.84 -26.75 -59.37
C ASP A 391 -17.18 -28.09 -60.05
N ASN A 392 -18.40 -28.19 -60.58
CA ASN A 392 -18.86 -29.39 -61.28
C ASN A 392 -18.51 -29.40 -62.78
N THR A 393 -17.72 -28.44 -63.26
CA THR A 393 -17.30 -28.41 -64.67
C THR A 393 -16.63 -29.70 -65.15
N PRO A 394 -15.84 -30.44 -64.35
CA PRO A 394 -15.24 -31.72 -64.79
C PRO A 394 -16.25 -32.84 -65.03
N TYR A 395 -17.49 -32.69 -64.57
CA TYR A 395 -18.60 -33.60 -64.86
C TYR A 395 -19.45 -33.18 -66.07
N GLY A 396 -19.14 -32.03 -66.68
CA GLY A 396 -19.91 -31.44 -67.78
C GLY A 396 -21.24 -30.83 -67.34
N VAL A 397 -21.39 -30.47 -66.06
CA VAL A 397 -22.64 -29.90 -65.50
C VAL A 397 -22.36 -28.57 -64.79
N LYS A 398 -23.41 -27.80 -64.52
CA LYS A 398 -23.29 -26.50 -63.84
C LYS A 398 -22.81 -26.67 -62.40
N SER A 399 -21.89 -25.82 -61.98
CA SER A 399 -21.43 -25.69 -60.59
C SER A 399 -22.60 -25.35 -59.66
N ALA A 400 -22.52 -25.83 -58.43
CA ALA A 400 -23.57 -25.66 -57.43
C ALA A 400 -23.17 -24.66 -56.35
N LEU A 401 -24.17 -23.95 -55.84
CA LEU A 401 -24.08 -23.11 -54.65
C LEU A 401 -24.98 -23.69 -53.57
N SER A 402 -24.43 -23.91 -52.39
CA SER A 402 -25.15 -24.44 -51.23
C SER A 402 -24.76 -23.69 -49.95
N TYR A 403 -25.49 -23.97 -48.87
CA TYR A 403 -25.20 -23.47 -47.54
C TYR A 403 -25.19 -24.64 -46.56
N ALA A 404 -24.48 -24.49 -45.44
CA ALA A 404 -24.48 -25.44 -44.35
C ALA A 404 -24.68 -24.75 -42.98
N LEU A 405 -25.27 -25.51 -42.07
CA LEU A 405 -25.43 -25.15 -40.67
C LEU A 405 -24.90 -26.32 -39.83
N GLY A 406 -24.05 -26.01 -38.86
CA GLY A 406 -23.48 -27.01 -37.97
C GLY A 406 -23.50 -26.52 -36.53
N ILE A 407 -23.71 -27.43 -35.58
CA ILE A 407 -23.53 -27.14 -34.15
C ILE A 407 -22.44 -28.07 -33.65
N THR A 408 -21.38 -27.50 -33.10
CA THR A 408 -20.28 -28.24 -32.48
C THR A 408 -20.35 -28.06 -30.98
N VAL A 409 -20.65 -29.14 -30.26
CA VAL A 409 -20.72 -29.13 -28.79
C VAL A 409 -19.52 -29.88 -28.23
N PRO A 410 -18.54 -29.20 -27.62
CA PRO A 410 -17.44 -29.88 -26.92
C PRO A 410 -17.97 -30.61 -25.67
N LEU A 411 -17.78 -31.93 -25.61
CA LEU A 411 -18.23 -32.76 -24.49
C LEU A 411 -17.10 -32.97 -23.46
N PRO A 412 -17.23 -32.46 -22.21
CA PRO A 412 -16.18 -32.56 -21.19
C PRO A 412 -16.19 -33.95 -20.51
N ILE A 413 -15.76 -34.98 -21.24
CA ILE A 413 -15.75 -36.37 -20.76
C ILE A 413 -14.64 -36.56 -19.73
N TYR A 414 -13.38 -36.28 -20.11
CA TYR A 414 -12.18 -36.50 -19.28
C TYR A 414 -11.77 -35.27 -18.46
N ASN A 415 -11.87 -34.08 -19.05
CA ASN A 415 -11.51 -32.83 -18.39
C ASN A 415 -12.78 -32.02 -18.13
N ARG A 416 -13.16 -31.93 -16.85
CA ARG A 416 -14.30 -31.17 -16.33
C ARG A 416 -13.85 -29.97 -15.52
N ASN A 417 -12.59 -29.55 -15.70
CA ASN A 417 -11.92 -28.54 -14.89
C ASN A 417 -11.83 -28.93 -13.39
N GLN A 418 -11.77 -30.23 -13.06
CA GLN A 418 -11.80 -30.70 -11.67
C GLN A 418 -10.66 -30.11 -10.81
N GLY A 419 -9.44 -29.99 -11.37
CA GLY A 419 -8.31 -29.39 -10.67
C GLY A 419 -8.45 -27.88 -10.48
N GLY A 420 -9.00 -27.17 -11.47
CA GLY A 420 -9.26 -25.73 -11.36
C GLY A 420 -10.35 -25.42 -10.33
N ILE A 421 -11.40 -26.25 -10.26
CA ILE A 421 -12.44 -26.15 -9.24
C ILE A 421 -11.84 -26.42 -7.85
N GLN A 422 -11.06 -27.49 -7.69
CA GLN A 422 -10.44 -27.80 -6.41
C GLN A 422 -9.51 -26.68 -5.94
N ARG A 423 -8.70 -26.11 -6.84
CA ARG A 423 -7.85 -24.95 -6.54
C ARG A 423 -8.66 -23.75 -6.09
N ALA A 424 -9.75 -23.42 -6.79
CA ALA A 424 -10.60 -22.29 -6.43
C ALA A 424 -11.28 -22.48 -5.06
N VAL A 425 -11.69 -23.71 -4.73
CA VAL A 425 -12.26 -24.03 -3.40
C VAL A 425 -11.22 -23.87 -2.30
N LEU A 426 -10.01 -24.40 -2.50
CA LEU A 426 -8.91 -24.23 -1.55
C LEU A 426 -8.53 -22.75 -1.38
N ASN A 427 -8.60 -21.96 -2.44
CA ASN A 427 -8.36 -20.51 -2.38
C ASN A 427 -9.37 -19.80 -1.46
N VAL A 428 -10.66 -20.19 -1.49
CA VAL A 428 -11.65 -19.65 -0.54
C VAL A 428 -11.26 -19.96 0.90
N THR A 429 -10.89 -21.22 1.20
CA THR A 429 -10.45 -21.62 2.53
C THR A 429 -9.20 -20.87 2.97
N GLN A 430 -8.22 -20.70 2.07
CA GLN A 430 -7.01 -19.93 2.35
C GLN A 430 -7.36 -18.47 2.70
N THR A 431 -8.17 -17.80 1.88
CA THR A 431 -8.55 -16.39 2.14
C THR A 431 -9.38 -16.24 3.43
N GLN A 432 -10.17 -17.24 3.81
CA GLN A 432 -10.88 -17.25 5.10
C GLN A 432 -9.92 -17.36 6.29
N ILE A 433 -8.85 -18.17 6.18
CA ILE A 433 -7.81 -18.27 7.20
C ILE A 433 -7.06 -16.94 7.32
N GLU A 434 -6.69 -16.32 6.19
CA GLU A 434 -6.01 -15.02 6.15
C GLU A 434 -6.89 -13.91 6.76
N LEU A 435 -8.21 -13.91 6.49
CA LEU A 435 -9.17 -13.02 7.13
C LEU A 435 -9.19 -13.23 8.65
N SER A 436 -9.32 -14.48 9.12
CA SER A 436 -9.36 -14.80 10.54
C SER A 436 -8.07 -14.40 11.26
N ASP A 437 -6.92 -14.55 10.61
CA ASP A 437 -5.64 -14.12 11.18
C ASP A 437 -5.53 -12.59 11.25
N THR A 438 -6.01 -11.89 10.22
CA THR A 438 -6.05 -10.42 10.20
C THR A 438 -6.99 -9.87 11.26
N GLU A 439 -8.18 -10.47 11.46
CA GLU A 439 -9.11 -10.09 12.53
C GLU A 439 -8.49 -10.33 13.91
N ARG A 440 -7.83 -11.48 14.12
CA ARG A 440 -7.10 -11.78 15.35
C ARG A 440 -5.98 -10.77 15.60
N GLN A 441 -5.18 -10.45 14.58
CA GLN A 441 -4.09 -9.49 14.70
C GLN A 441 -4.61 -8.09 15.05
N ALA A 442 -5.71 -7.67 14.41
CA ALA A 442 -6.33 -6.38 14.72
C ALA A 442 -6.78 -6.26 16.18
N LEU A 443 -7.33 -7.32 16.76
CA LEU A 443 -7.69 -7.35 18.18
C LEU A 443 -6.46 -7.20 19.09
N VAL A 444 -5.36 -7.90 18.76
CA VAL A 444 -4.09 -7.79 19.50
C VAL A 444 -3.49 -6.38 19.36
N ASP A 445 -3.55 -5.78 18.17
CA ASP A 445 -3.06 -4.42 17.94
C ASP A 445 -3.81 -3.40 18.81
N VAL A 446 -5.14 -3.53 18.90
CA VAL A 446 -5.99 -2.70 19.76
C VAL A 446 -5.61 -2.86 21.23
N GLU A 447 -5.45 -4.09 21.72
CA GLU A 447 -5.04 -4.33 23.12
C GLU A 447 -3.70 -3.66 23.44
N LYS A 448 -2.69 -3.85 22.58
CA LYS A 448 -1.37 -3.22 22.75
C LYS A 448 -1.45 -1.70 22.73
N ALA A 449 -2.21 -1.14 21.80
CA ALA A 449 -2.37 0.31 21.68
C ALA A 449 -3.07 0.92 22.91
N VAL A 450 -4.10 0.26 23.44
CA VAL A 450 -4.80 0.70 24.66
C VAL A 450 -3.86 0.63 25.87
N GLN A 451 -3.13 -0.47 26.04
CA GLN A 451 -2.17 -0.62 27.14
C GLN A 451 -1.09 0.48 27.09
N GLU A 452 -0.54 0.73 25.90
CA GLU A 452 0.48 1.77 25.69
C GLU A 452 -0.08 3.18 25.96
N TYR A 453 -1.32 3.44 25.55
CA TYR A 453 -2.01 4.70 25.86
C TYR A 453 -2.20 4.89 27.36
N GLU A 454 -2.69 3.88 28.08
CA GLU A 454 -2.93 3.96 29.52
C GLU A 454 -1.63 4.18 30.32
N ILE A 455 -0.56 3.45 29.96
CA ILE A 455 0.74 3.57 30.62
C ILE A 455 1.33 4.95 30.35
N SER A 456 1.43 5.36 29.08
CA SER A 456 2.01 6.66 28.72
C SER A 456 1.22 7.83 29.32
N ARG A 457 -0.12 7.74 29.36
CA ARG A 457 -0.96 8.75 30.00
C ARG A 457 -0.70 8.87 31.49
N ARG A 458 -0.53 7.74 32.18
CA ARG A 458 -0.22 7.74 33.62
C ARG A 458 1.13 8.37 33.88
N GLU A 459 2.16 7.96 33.13
CA GLU A 459 3.52 8.49 33.23
C GLU A 459 3.58 10.00 32.98
N VAL A 460 2.92 10.51 31.93
CA VAL A 460 2.88 11.97 31.66
C VAL A 460 2.22 12.73 32.80
N ASN A 461 1.10 12.22 33.33
CA ASN A 461 0.39 12.88 34.41
C ASN A 461 1.18 12.90 35.72
N GLU A 462 1.87 11.81 36.06
CA GLU A 462 2.72 11.72 37.25
C GLU A 462 3.94 12.65 37.15
N LEU A 463 4.62 12.64 35.99
CA LEU A 463 5.74 13.56 35.74
C LEU A 463 5.30 15.03 35.80
N ALA A 464 4.16 15.37 35.20
CA ALA A 464 3.65 16.74 35.19
C ALA A 464 3.23 17.25 36.57
N ARG A 465 2.57 16.41 37.39
CA ARG A 465 1.96 16.83 38.66
C ARG A 465 2.91 16.76 39.84
N ASP A 466 3.77 15.75 39.89
CA ASP A 466 4.55 15.45 41.09
C ASP A 466 6.05 15.66 40.87
N VAL A 467 6.62 15.06 39.82
CA VAL A 467 8.08 15.00 39.63
C VAL A 467 8.66 16.32 39.13
N ILE A 468 8.07 16.93 38.09
CA ILE A 468 8.55 18.20 37.52
C ILE A 468 8.50 19.34 38.55
N PRO A 469 7.40 19.55 39.30
CA PRO A 469 7.34 20.59 40.33
C PRO A 469 8.37 20.37 41.45
N ALA A 470 8.55 19.14 41.92
CA ALA A 470 9.55 18.82 42.95
C ALA A 470 10.99 19.08 42.46
N ALA A 471 11.32 18.62 41.24
CA ALA A 471 12.63 18.87 40.64
C ALA A 471 12.89 20.37 40.44
N LYS A 472 11.86 21.13 40.04
CA LYS A 472 11.92 22.59 39.92
C LYS A 472 12.22 23.25 41.26
N GLN A 473 11.55 22.84 42.34
CA GLN A 473 11.78 23.37 43.68
C GLN A 473 13.23 23.12 44.15
N VAL A 474 13.76 21.91 43.94
CA VAL A 474 15.15 21.57 44.30
C VAL A 474 16.15 22.46 43.56
N ARG A 475 15.95 22.67 42.25
CA ARG A 475 16.77 23.56 41.43
C ARG A 475 16.67 25.02 41.87
N ASP A 476 15.45 25.52 42.08
CA ASP A 476 15.21 26.92 42.45
C ASP A 476 15.80 27.25 43.83
N GLU A 477 15.71 26.29 44.76
CA GLU A 477 16.33 26.37 46.07
C GLU A 477 17.86 26.36 45.98
N ALA A 478 18.44 25.46 45.17
CA ALA A 478 19.88 25.44 44.93
C ALA A 478 20.38 26.75 44.31
N TYR A 479 19.60 27.36 43.40
CA TYR A 479 19.91 28.67 42.84
C TYR A 479 19.86 29.78 43.90
N ARG A 480 18.85 29.76 44.77
CA ARG A 480 18.71 30.73 45.86
C ARG A 480 19.89 30.67 46.82
N LEU A 481 20.30 29.48 47.23
CA LEU A 481 21.45 29.26 48.11
C LEU A 481 22.78 29.61 47.43
N LEU A 482 22.90 29.38 46.11
CA LEU A 482 24.05 29.83 45.33
C LEU A 482 24.19 31.35 45.35
N VAL A 483 23.10 32.07 45.11
CA VAL A 483 23.08 33.54 45.11
C VAL A 483 23.36 34.11 46.51
N ALA A 484 22.94 33.41 47.57
CA ALA A 484 23.25 33.75 48.96
C ALA A 484 24.71 33.43 49.36
N GLY A 485 25.45 32.69 48.53
CA GLY A 485 26.82 32.24 48.84
C GLY A 485 26.87 31.04 49.80
N GLU A 486 25.75 30.40 50.10
CA GLU A 486 25.63 29.28 51.04
C GLU A 486 25.91 27.92 50.38
N ARG A 487 25.83 27.82 49.04
CA ARG A 487 26.13 26.61 48.28
C ARG A 487 27.10 26.87 47.13
N SER A 488 27.83 25.83 46.75
CA SER A 488 28.77 25.88 45.63
C SER A 488 28.07 25.88 44.28
N LEU A 489 28.72 26.46 43.26
CA LEU A 489 28.26 26.40 41.87
C LEU A 489 28.09 24.95 41.39
N VAL A 490 28.92 24.03 41.88
CA VAL A 490 28.87 22.61 41.53
C VAL A 490 27.54 21.98 41.96
N GLU A 491 27.05 22.31 43.14
CA GLU A 491 25.77 21.82 43.65
C GLU A 491 24.58 22.35 42.85
N TYR A 492 24.62 23.64 42.48
CA TYR A 492 23.59 24.20 41.60
C TYR A 492 23.60 23.53 40.22
N ILE A 493 24.78 23.33 39.62
CA ILE A 493 24.90 22.64 38.34
C ILE A 493 24.35 21.20 38.43
N ALA A 494 24.61 20.49 39.53
CA ALA A 494 24.05 19.16 39.75
C ALA A 494 22.51 19.20 39.84
N ALA A 495 21.94 20.08 40.67
CA ALA A 495 20.50 20.25 40.78
C ALA A 495 19.84 20.66 39.45
N GLN A 496 20.52 21.49 38.66
CA GLN A 496 20.09 21.84 37.32
C GLN A 496 20.12 20.63 36.38
N GLN A 497 21.18 19.82 36.40
CA GLN A 497 21.29 18.61 35.58
C GLN A 497 20.17 17.60 35.91
N ASP A 498 19.87 17.40 37.19
CA ASP A 498 18.78 16.54 37.64
C ASP A 498 17.43 17.05 37.11
N PHE A 499 17.15 18.35 37.25
CA PHE A 499 15.94 18.96 36.71
C PHE A 499 15.83 18.80 35.19
N ASN A 500 16.94 18.99 34.45
CA ASN A 500 16.95 18.84 33.00
C ASN A 500 16.66 17.40 32.56
N GLN A 501 17.18 16.42 33.31
CA GLN A 501 16.92 15.01 33.04
C GLN A 501 15.44 14.69 33.20
N VAL A 502 14.79 15.22 34.25
CA VAL A 502 13.35 15.09 34.45
C VAL A 502 12.56 15.81 33.36
N ALA A 503 12.97 17.03 32.96
CA ALA A 503 12.33 17.80 31.89
C ALA A 503 12.40 17.08 30.53
N LYS A 504 13.54 16.45 30.22
CA LYS A 504 13.72 15.61 29.05
C LYS A 504 12.82 14.38 29.10
N GLN A 505 12.84 13.66 30.23
CA GLN A 505 11.99 12.49 30.42
C GLN A 505 10.52 12.84 30.22
N TYR A 506 10.05 13.97 30.76
CA TYR A 506 8.70 14.45 30.54
C TYR A 506 8.39 14.70 29.07
N LEU A 507 9.28 15.36 28.33
CA LEU A 507 9.11 15.61 26.89
C LEU A 507 9.02 14.28 26.11
N ASP A 508 9.94 13.35 26.37
CA ASP A 508 9.98 12.04 25.72
C ASP A 508 8.69 11.25 26.00
N THR A 509 8.22 11.26 27.26
CA THR A 509 6.96 10.61 27.65
C THR A 509 5.75 11.32 27.02
N ALA A 510 5.73 12.64 26.92
CA ALA A 510 4.65 13.38 26.26
C ALA A 510 4.57 13.05 24.76
N ILE A 511 5.71 12.94 24.07
CA ILE A 511 5.77 12.51 22.68
C ILE A 511 5.29 11.06 22.54
N ARG A 512 5.74 10.16 23.43
CA ARG A 512 5.30 8.76 23.48
C ARG A 512 3.78 8.67 23.68
N HIS A 513 3.22 9.48 24.58
CA HIS A 513 1.78 9.54 24.80
C HIS A 513 1.04 10.03 23.56
N ARG A 514 1.52 11.09 22.91
CA ARG A 514 0.91 11.58 21.66
C ARG A 514 0.97 10.53 20.55
N ARG A 515 2.06 9.76 20.44
CA ARG A 515 2.15 8.61 19.55
C ARG A 515 1.08 7.57 19.83
N SER A 516 0.88 7.22 21.10
CA SER A 516 -0.12 6.22 21.50
C SER A 516 -1.55 6.65 21.10
N MET A 517 -1.87 7.96 21.17
CA MET A 517 -3.15 8.51 20.73
C MET A 517 -3.36 8.33 19.23
N VAL A 518 -2.34 8.63 18.44
CA VAL A 518 -2.36 8.43 16.97
C VAL A 518 -2.50 6.94 16.65
N ASN A 519 -1.71 6.10 17.30
CA ASN A 519 -1.74 4.65 17.08
C ASN A 519 -3.14 4.07 17.36
N LEU A 520 -3.86 4.57 18.38
CA LEU A 520 -5.26 4.19 18.62
C LEU A 520 -6.18 4.49 17.43
N ASN A 521 -5.99 5.61 16.73
CA ASN A 521 -6.75 5.90 15.50
C ASN A 521 -6.39 4.92 14.38
N THR A 522 -5.10 4.62 14.27
CA THR A 522 -4.55 3.73 13.24
C THR A 522 -5.08 2.31 13.41
N VAL A 523 -4.99 1.73 14.61
CA VAL A 523 -5.44 0.36 14.88
C VAL A 523 -6.96 0.19 14.85
N THR A 524 -7.73 1.26 15.11
CA THR A 524 -9.19 1.23 14.98
C THR A 524 -9.66 1.52 13.54
N GLY A 525 -8.80 2.09 12.70
CA GLY A 525 -9.17 2.52 11.35
C GLY A 525 -10.12 3.71 11.34
N LYS A 526 -10.21 4.45 12.46
CA LYS A 526 -11.09 5.61 12.61
C LYS A 526 -10.45 6.65 13.51
N ARG A 527 -10.70 7.93 13.25
CA ARG A 527 -10.26 9.01 14.14
C ARG A 527 -11.13 9.03 15.40
N ILE A 528 -10.60 8.49 16.49
CA ILE A 528 -11.21 8.48 17.83
C ILE A 528 -10.67 9.66 18.65
N LEU A 529 -9.38 9.95 18.50
CA LEU A 529 -8.64 11.03 19.17
C LEU A 529 -8.09 12.01 18.11
N GLN A 530 -7.88 13.28 18.44
CA GLN A 530 -7.28 14.31 17.57
C GLN A 530 -5.88 14.70 18.01
#